data_AF-A0A392SED5-F1
#
_entry.id   AF-A0A392SED5-F1
#
_cell.length_a   1.000
_cell.length_b   1.000
_cell.length_c   1.000
_cell.angle_alpha   90.00
_cell.angle_beta   90.00
_cell.angle_gamma   90.00
#
_symmetry.space_group_name_H-M   'P 1'
#
loop_
_entity.id
_entity.type
_entity.pdbx_description
1 polymer ?
#
loop_
_entity_poly.entity_id
_entity_poly.type
_entity_poly.pdbx_seq_one_letter_code
_entity_poly.pdbx_strand_id
1 'polypeptide(L)' 'MAPARRNTFPYHFPVPKVEGLLALEDNLTAVSKHNFQLNYGLILDLLHVKVDPKALTTLTQYYDPPLR' A
#
# COMPACT_ATOMS: atom_id res chain seq x y z
N MET A 1 12.83 -38.36 2.74
CA MET A 1 12.52 -37.31 1.75
C MET A 1 12.96 -35.97 2.33
N ALA A 2 13.92 -35.29 1.71
CA ALA A 2 14.34 -33.95 2.15
C ALA A 2 13.26 -32.91 1.71
N PRO A 3 12.87 -31.97 2.58
CA PRO A 3 11.92 -30.94 2.20
C PRO A 3 12.52 -30.06 1.09
N ALA A 4 11.78 -29.89 0.00
CA ALA A 4 12.18 -29.00 -1.09
C ALA A 4 12.37 -27.58 -0.54
N ARG A 5 13.60 -27.06 -0.61
CA ARG A 5 13.90 -25.68 -0.22
C ARG A 5 13.18 -24.75 -1.18
N ARG A 6 11.99 -24.27 -0.80
CA ARG A 6 11.33 -23.15 -1.48
C ARG A 6 12.19 -21.91 -1.21
N ASN A 7 13.03 -21.55 -2.18
CA ASN A 7 13.75 -20.28 -2.19
C ASN A 7 12.75 -19.15 -2.49
N THR A 8 11.85 -18.86 -1.55
CA THR A 8 11.05 -17.63 -1.62
C THR A 8 11.98 -16.47 -1.28
N PHE A 9 12.30 -15.64 -2.28
CA PHE A 9 13.00 -14.38 -2.02
C PHE A 9 12.20 -13.57 -0.99
N PRO A 10 12.84 -13.00 0.03
CA PRO A 10 12.15 -12.15 0.98
C PRO A 10 11.55 -10.96 0.22
N TYR A 11 10.23 -10.90 0.15
CA TYR A 11 9.53 -9.78 -0.45
C TYR A 11 9.68 -8.58 0.48
N HIS A 12 10.50 -7.61 0.08
CA HIS A 12 10.68 -6.36 0.82
C HIS A 12 9.72 -5.31 0.27
N PHE A 13 8.72 -4.95 1.07
CA PHE A 13 7.83 -3.82 0.78
C PHE A 13 8.34 -2.57 1.50
N PRO A 14 8.85 -1.55 0.78
CA PRO A 14 9.19 -0.28 1.42
C PRO A 14 7.90 0.40 1.87
N VAL A 15 7.75 0.62 3.18
CA VAL A 15 6.62 1.36 3.72
C VAL A 15 6.75 2.83 3.30
N PRO A 16 5.82 3.37 2.50
CA PRO A 16 5.88 4.77 2.10
C PRO A 16 5.69 5.67 3.31
N LYS A 17 6.55 6.69 3.43
CA LYS A 17 6.42 7.74 4.45
C LYS A 17 5.40 8.76 3.99
N VAL A 18 4.18 8.66 4.51
CA VAL A 18 3.04 9.49 4.10
C VAL A 18 2.74 10.62 5.09
N GLU A 19 3.51 10.75 6.17
CA GLU A 19 3.24 11.69 7.26
C GLU A 19 3.25 13.15 6.77
N GLY A 20 4.17 13.49 5.87
CA GLY A 20 4.23 14.82 5.26
C GLY A 20 3.05 15.10 4.34
N LEU A 21 2.52 14.09 3.65
CA LEU A 21 1.35 14.22 2.79
C LEU A 21 0.07 14.40 3.60
N LEU A 22 -0.06 13.65 4.70
CA LEU A 22 -1.16 13.82 5.66
C LEU A 22 -1.15 15.24 6.26
N ALA A 23 0.01 15.73 6.68
CA ALA A 23 0.13 17.10 7.19
C ALA A 23 -0.25 18.15 6.14
N LEU A 24 0.06 17.94 4.86
CA LEU A 24 -0.36 18.83 3.78
C LEU A 24 -1.88 18.76 3.56
N GLU A 25 -2.46 17.57 3.62
CA GLU A 25 -3.91 17.38 3.51
C GLU A 25 -4.67 18.08 4.63
N ASP A 26 -4.18 17.97 5.88
CA ASP A 26 -4.79 18.62 7.05
C ASP A 26 -4.81 20.15 6.93
N ASN A 27 -3.90 20.73 6.16
CA ASN A 27 -3.85 22.17 5.89
C ASN A 27 -4.72 22.61 4.70
N LEU A 28 -5.34 21.68 3.95
CA LEU A 28 -6.22 22.03 2.84
C LEU A 28 -7.55 22.57 3.37
N THR A 29 -8.01 23.67 2.78
CA THR A 29 -9.37 24.16 3.00
C THR A 29 -10.38 23.18 2.38
N ALA A 30 -11.60 23.16 2.91
CA ALA A 30 -12.68 22.32 2.37
C ALA A 30 -12.92 22.55 0.86
N VAL A 31 -12.78 23.80 0.41
CA VAL A 31 -12.92 24.18 -1.01
C VAL A 31 -11.80 23.57 -1.86
N SER A 32 -10.55 23.65 -1.39
CA SER A 32 -9.41 23.06 -2.09
C SER A 32 -9.52 21.52 -2.13
N LYS A 33 -9.96 20.89 -1.03
CA LYS A 33 -10.18 19.45 -0.97
C LYS A 33 -11.29 19.01 -1.94
N HIS A 34 -12.39 19.75 -2.01
CA HIS A 34 -13.46 19.49 -2.97
C HIS A 34 -13.01 19.64 -4.43
N ASN A 35 -12.30 20.73 -4.76
CA ASN A 35 -11.75 20.95 -6.10
C ASN A 35 -10.73 19.87 -6.48
N PHE A 36 -9.91 19.42 -5.54
CA PHE A 36 -8.99 18.32 -5.76
C PHE A 36 -9.75 17.03 -6.08
N GLN A 37 -10.78 16.71 -5.29
CA GLN A 37 -11.60 15.52 -5.49
C GLN A 37 -12.35 15.54 -6.83
N LEU A 38 -12.80 16.70 -7.31
CA LEU A 38 -13.42 16.82 -8.64
C LEU A 38 -12.44 16.48 -9.77
N ASN A 39 -11.17 16.85 -9.63
CA ASN A 39 -10.15 16.64 -10.67
C ASN A 39 -9.49 15.25 -10.60
N TYR A 40 -9.30 14.73 -9.38
CA TYR A 40 -8.47 13.54 -9.12
C TYR A 40 -9.20 12.41 -8.39
N GLY A 41 -10.49 12.58 -8.11
CA GLY A 41 -11.31 11.60 -7.39
C GLY A 41 -10.88 11.43 -5.93
N LEU A 42 -11.09 10.23 -5.40
CA LEU A 42 -10.86 9.88 -3.99
C LEU A 42 -9.41 9.46 -3.70
N ILE A 43 -8.44 9.92 -4.49
CA ILE A 43 -7.04 9.47 -4.34
C ILE A 43 -6.43 9.90 -2.99
N LEU A 44 -6.89 11.02 -2.40
CA LEU A 44 -6.48 11.44 -1.05
C LEU A 44 -6.91 10.45 0.03
N ASP A 45 -8.01 9.73 -0.17
CA ASP A 45 -8.47 8.72 0.80
C ASP A 45 -7.45 7.58 0.94
N LEU A 46 -6.63 7.33 -0.08
CA LEU A 46 -5.56 6.34 -0.04
C LEU A 46 -4.48 6.65 1.01
N LEU A 47 -4.28 7.93 1.38
CA LEU A 47 -3.35 8.31 2.44
C LEU A 47 -3.78 7.77 3.82
N HIS A 48 -5.06 7.48 3.99
CA HIS A 48 -5.65 6.98 5.23
C HIS A 48 -5.84 5.47 5.24
N VAL A 49 -5.59 4.79 4.12
CA VAL A 49 -5.70 3.34 4.02
C VAL A 49 -4.51 2.72 4.75
N LYS A 50 -4.80 2.04 5.87
CA LYS A 50 -3.79 1.27 6.59
C LYS A 50 -3.43 0.03 5.78
N VAL A 51 -2.20 0.02 5.26
CA VAL A 51 -1.61 -1.17 4.65
C VAL A 51 -0.99 -2.02 5.75
N ASP A 52 -1.38 -3.29 5.82
CA ASP A 52 -0.70 -4.27 6.67
C ASP A 52 0.38 -5.00 5.84
N PRO A 53 1.68 -4.68 6.05
CA PRO A 53 2.77 -5.29 5.30
C PRO A 53 2.87 -6.79 5.58
N LYS A 54 2.45 -7.24 6.77
CA LYS A 54 2.44 -8.66 7.14
C LYS A 54 1.35 -9.39 6.38
N ALA A 55 0.16 -8.80 6.24
CA ALA A 55 -0.90 -9.37 5.41
C ALA A 55 -0.46 -9.48 3.94
N LEU A 56 0.15 -8.42 3.39
CA LEU A 56 0.66 -8.42 2.01
C LEU A 56 1.75 -9.49 1.80
N THR A 57 2.77 -9.53 2.66
CA THR A 57 3.84 -10.53 2.57
C THR A 57 3.34 -11.95 2.75
N THR A 58 2.36 -12.16 3.63
CA THR A 58 1.70 -13.46 3.81
C THR A 58 0.98 -13.85 2.52
N LEU A 59 0.15 -12.97 1.96
CA LEU A 59 -0.55 -13.23 0.71
C LEU A 59 0.45 -13.56 -0.42
N THR A 60 1.54 -12.82 -0.58
CA THR A 60 2.54 -13.10 -1.63
C THR A 60 3.33 -14.38 -1.40
N GLN A 61 3.56 -14.80 -0.15
CA GLN A 61 4.23 -16.06 0.17
C GLN A 61 3.35 -17.29 -0.10
N TYR A 62 2.04 -17.17 0.09
CA TYR A 62 1.07 -18.25 -0.14
C TYR A 62 0.43 -18.19 -1.53
N TYR A 63 0.68 -17.13 -2.31
CA TYR A 63 0.30 -17.08 -3.71
C TYR A 63 1.22 -18.02 -4.49
N ASP A 64 0.73 -19.22 -4.79
CA ASP A 64 1.36 -20.08 -5.80
C ASP A 64 1.17 -19.36 -7.14
N PRO A 65 2.23 -18.85 -7.80
CA PRO A 65 2.06 -18.24 -9.10
C PRO A 65 1.43 -19.28 -10.03
N PRO A 66 0.32 -18.98 -10.73
CA PRO A 66 -0.29 -19.93 -11.64
C PRO A 66 0.73 -20.30 -12.72
N LEU A 67 1.27 -21.51 -12.58
CA LEU A 67 2.03 -22.28 -13.56
C LEU A 67 3.25 -21.54 -14.15
N ARG A 68 4.42 -21.74 -13.55
CA ARG A 68 5.68 -21.72 -14.30
C ARG A 68 5.81 -23.00 -15.11
#